data_AF-A0A7S4N825-F1
#
_entry.id   AF-A0A7S4N825-F1
#
_cell.length_a   1.000
_cell.length_b   1.000
_cell.length_c   1.000
_cell.angle_alpha   90.00
_cell.angle_beta   90.00
_cell.angle_gamma   90.00
#
_symmetry.space_group_name_H-M   'P 1'
#
loop_
_entity.id
_entity.type
_entity.pdbx_description
1 polymer ?
#
loop_
_entity_poly.entity_id
_entity_poly.type
_entity_poly.pdbx_seq_one_letter_code
_entity_poly.pdbx_strand_id
1 'polypeptide(L)'
;MRHFTVTVPEGGVVEGQTFLAPLPSEYEAGEGYKRIQAPTGRWKDGLFDCGMYGWFHASLCCALCCTQIAMGQVMARLRLSWLGSPTPAASAGSNTIHSNFRNTFNVVLCLVCAYTVFSVSLEFAAMPPPKWDYELDGAYYVPAVVPLLRMWGSLLFTIWSIWALLKTRRSLRSTYSIPVSRQCANAEENCPGCEDFVCAACCGCCVVGQMLRHTGEYETYGGRCCSSSGHVRGTPAVV
;
A
#
# COMPACT_ATOMS: atom_id res chain seq x y z
N MET A 1 21.24 -21.67 17.68
CA MET A 1 20.87 -22.11 16.32
C MET A 1 19.89 -23.25 16.45
N ARG A 2 18.77 -23.25 15.70
CA ARG A 2 17.90 -24.43 15.60
C ARG A 2 18.36 -25.25 14.40
N HIS A 3 18.53 -26.55 14.59
CA HIS A 3 18.79 -27.49 13.49
C HIS A 3 17.43 -27.98 12.96
N PHE A 4 17.32 -28.20 11.65
CA PHE A 4 16.18 -28.91 11.07
C PHE A 4 16.68 -29.94 10.07
N THR A 5 15.98 -31.06 10.01
CA THR A 5 16.32 -32.18 9.14
C THR A 5 15.62 -31.99 7.81
N VAL A 6 16.33 -32.26 6.71
CA VAL A 6 15.79 -32.18 5.35
C VAL A 6 15.83 -33.56 4.73
N THR A 7 14.70 -34.00 4.17
CA THR A 7 14.65 -35.23 3.39
C THR A 7 15.23 -34.98 1.99
N VAL A 8 16.30 -35.71 1.66
CA VAL A 8 16.94 -35.67 0.34
C VAL A 8 16.11 -36.52 -0.64
N PRO A 9 15.90 -36.08 -1.90
CA PRO A 9 15.19 -36.87 -2.90
C PRO A 9 15.87 -38.21 -3.19
N GLU A 10 15.09 -39.15 -3.73
CA GLU A 10 15.57 -40.47 -4.14
C GLU A 10 16.67 -40.30 -5.21
N GLY A 11 17.84 -40.89 -4.97
CA GLY A 11 19.04 -40.69 -5.79
C GLY A 11 20.06 -39.68 -5.24
N GLY A 12 19.76 -39.00 -4.12
CA GLY A 12 20.68 -38.09 -3.45
C GLY A 12 20.72 -36.69 -4.08
N VAL A 13 21.67 -35.86 -3.61
CA VAL A 13 21.96 -34.54 -4.17
C VAL A 13 23.46 -34.43 -4.43
N VAL A 14 23.82 -33.81 -5.54
CA VAL A 14 25.22 -33.59 -5.92
C VAL A 14 25.71 -32.26 -5.35
N GLU A 15 27.01 -32.14 -5.07
CA GLU A 15 27.62 -30.88 -4.69
C GLU A 15 27.27 -29.78 -5.71
N GLY A 16 26.76 -28.65 -5.22
CA GLY A 16 26.30 -27.53 -6.05
C GLY A 16 24.84 -27.63 -6.53
N GLN A 17 24.16 -28.76 -6.34
CA GLN A 17 22.75 -28.93 -6.71
C GLN A 17 21.83 -28.21 -5.71
N THR A 18 20.93 -27.38 -6.21
CA THR A 18 19.86 -26.77 -5.40
C THR A 18 18.63 -27.68 -5.45
N PHE A 19 18.07 -28.01 -4.31
CA PHE A 19 16.80 -28.75 -4.22
C PHE A 19 15.85 -28.05 -3.25
N LEU A 20 14.54 -28.28 -3.44
CA LEU A 20 13.52 -27.71 -2.58
C LEU A 20 13.22 -28.66 -1.43
N ALA A 21 13.42 -28.17 -0.21
CA ALA A 21 12.99 -28.84 1.00
C ALA A 21 11.68 -28.19 1.46
N PRO A 22 10.60 -28.96 1.68
CA PRO A 22 9.43 -28.43 2.36
C PRO A 22 9.90 -27.97 3.75
N LEU A 23 9.63 -26.71 4.06
CA LEU A 23 9.93 -26.18 5.38
C LEU A 23 9.01 -26.92 6.38
N PRO A 24 9.52 -27.48 7.48
CA PRO A 24 8.65 -28.17 8.43
C PRO A 24 7.54 -27.23 8.90
N SER A 25 6.34 -27.74 9.20
CA SER A 25 5.21 -26.92 9.67
C SER A 25 5.55 -26.11 10.94
N GLU A 26 6.49 -26.64 11.73
CA GLU A 26 7.15 -26.00 12.89
C GLU A 26 7.98 -24.75 12.54
N TYR A 27 8.24 -24.50 11.27
CA TYR A 27 8.94 -23.34 10.72
C TYR A 27 8.02 -22.52 9.81
N GLU A 28 7.03 -23.13 9.15
CA GLU A 28 5.99 -22.39 8.40
C GLU A 28 5.06 -21.57 9.32
N ALA A 29 4.98 -21.96 10.60
CA ALA A 29 4.30 -21.24 11.67
C ALA A 29 5.08 -21.32 13.00
N GLY A 30 6.42 -21.21 12.95
CA GLY A 30 7.23 -21.53 14.10
C GLY A 30 7.01 -20.65 15.32
N GLU A 31 6.92 -21.30 16.49
CA GLU A 31 6.83 -20.70 17.84
C GLU A 31 7.93 -19.66 18.16
N GLY A 32 8.91 -19.43 17.27
CA GLY A 32 9.92 -18.37 17.36
C GLY A 32 9.74 -17.19 16.41
N TYR A 33 9.05 -17.37 15.27
CA TYR A 33 8.61 -16.26 14.42
C TYR A 33 7.14 -16.02 14.71
N LYS A 34 6.87 -15.24 15.77
CA LYS A 34 5.53 -14.70 16.01
C LYS A 34 5.11 -13.96 14.74
N ARG A 35 4.31 -14.62 13.87
CA ARG A 35 3.50 -13.90 12.89
C ARG A 35 2.73 -12.88 13.71
N ILE A 36 2.89 -11.62 13.35
CA ILE A 36 2.12 -10.56 13.95
C ILE A 36 0.66 -10.91 13.63
N GLN A 37 -0.07 -11.38 14.62
CA GLN A 37 -1.48 -11.71 14.46
C GLN A 37 -2.25 -10.40 14.54
N ALA A 38 -2.59 -9.85 13.37
CA ALA A 38 -3.58 -8.80 13.30
C ALA A 38 -4.93 -9.34 13.84
N PRO A 39 -5.71 -8.53 14.56
CA PRO A 39 -6.98 -8.99 15.13
C PRO A 39 -7.97 -9.35 14.01
N THR A 40 -8.48 -10.58 14.04
CA THR A 40 -9.56 -11.02 13.12
C THR A 40 -10.92 -10.58 13.65
N GLY A 41 -11.82 -10.18 12.76
CA GLY A 41 -13.20 -9.79 13.10
C GLY A 41 -13.38 -8.35 13.58
N ARG A 42 -12.30 -7.57 13.72
CA ARG A 42 -12.34 -6.14 14.09
C ARG A 42 -11.09 -5.39 13.66
N TRP A 43 -11.20 -4.07 13.54
CA TRP A 43 -10.02 -3.21 13.37
C TRP A 43 -9.14 -3.20 14.63
N LYS A 44 -7.82 -3.00 14.45
CA LYS A 44 -6.86 -2.88 15.58
C LYS A 44 -7.11 -1.59 16.36
N ASP A 45 -7.47 -0.53 15.65
CA ASP A 45 -7.75 0.80 16.18
C ASP A 45 -8.86 1.50 15.37
N GLY A 46 -9.31 2.64 15.88
CA GLY A 46 -10.30 3.50 15.24
C GLY A 46 -9.75 4.26 14.04
N LEU A 47 -10.66 4.74 13.18
CA LEU A 47 -10.31 5.44 11.95
C LEU A 47 -9.50 6.72 12.22
N PHE A 48 -9.82 7.43 13.29
CA PHE A 48 -9.20 8.71 13.66
C PHE A 48 -8.07 8.57 14.69
N ASP A 49 -7.66 7.34 15.06
CA ASP A 49 -6.54 7.10 15.99
C ASP A 49 -5.17 7.25 15.29
N CYS A 50 -5.08 8.19 14.36
CA CYS A 50 -3.92 8.44 13.52
C CYS A 50 -2.67 8.85 14.33
N GLY A 51 -2.88 9.53 15.45
CA GLY A 51 -1.81 10.01 16.34
C GLY A 51 -1.35 9.02 17.41
N MET A 52 -1.83 7.77 17.44
CA MET A 52 -1.54 6.82 18.53
C MET A 52 -0.05 6.58 18.77
N TYR A 53 0.77 6.61 17.71
CA TYR A 53 2.23 6.42 17.78
C TYR A 53 3.02 7.74 17.74
N GLY A 54 2.33 8.89 17.81
CA GLY A 54 2.92 10.24 17.74
C GLY A 54 2.86 10.88 16.35
N TRP A 55 2.91 12.23 16.33
CA TRP A 55 2.72 13.06 15.12
C TRP A 55 3.81 12.90 14.05
N PHE A 56 5.01 12.51 14.46
CA PHE A 56 6.16 12.31 13.57
C PHE A 56 6.45 10.83 13.29
N HIS A 57 5.53 9.93 13.68
CA HIS A 57 5.71 8.52 13.39
C HIS A 57 5.64 8.27 11.89
N ALA A 58 6.54 7.44 11.37
CA ALA A 58 6.68 7.22 9.92
C ALA A 58 5.36 6.77 9.26
N SER A 59 4.55 5.96 9.93
CA SER A 59 3.25 5.53 9.38
C SER A 59 2.26 6.68 9.23
N LEU A 60 2.24 7.64 10.16
CA LEU A 60 1.38 8.82 10.09
C LEU A 60 1.88 9.80 9.04
N CYS A 61 3.18 10.11 9.03
CA CYS A 61 3.77 10.98 8.02
C CYS A 61 3.54 10.43 6.61
N CYS A 62 3.75 9.13 6.42
CA CYS A 62 3.48 8.49 5.13
C CYS A 62 1.98 8.49 4.79
N ALA A 63 1.07 8.28 5.75
CA ALA A 63 -0.37 8.33 5.48
C ALA A 63 -0.86 9.74 5.11
N LEU A 64 -0.34 10.80 5.76
CA LEU A 64 -0.73 12.20 5.51
C LEU A 64 -0.06 12.79 4.28
N CYS A 65 1.27 12.64 4.15
CA CYS A 65 2.04 13.28 3.08
C CYS A 65 2.13 12.43 1.81
N CYS A 66 1.95 11.11 1.92
CA CYS A 66 2.19 10.16 0.84
C CYS A 66 1.15 9.02 0.83
N THR A 67 -0.14 9.35 0.95
CA THR A 67 -1.23 8.38 1.11
C THR A 67 -1.17 7.22 0.12
N GLN A 68 -0.84 7.49 -1.15
CA GLN A 68 -0.74 6.45 -2.19
C GLN A 68 0.46 5.51 -1.99
N ILE A 69 1.61 6.03 -1.53
CA ILE A 69 2.78 5.21 -1.19
C ILE A 69 2.44 4.32 0.01
N ALA A 70 1.82 4.90 1.04
CA ALA A 70 1.34 4.17 2.21
C ALA A 70 0.31 3.09 1.85
N MET A 71 -0.61 3.36 0.93
CA MET A 71 -1.52 2.37 0.36
C MET A 71 -0.75 1.25 -0.36
N GLY A 72 0.28 1.59 -1.16
CA GLY A 72 1.15 0.61 -1.79
C GLY A 72 1.88 -0.30 -0.79
N GLN A 73 2.23 0.21 0.40
CA GLN A 73 2.79 -0.61 1.48
C GLN A 73 1.77 -1.63 2.02
N VAL A 74 0.52 -1.21 2.22
CA VAL A 74 -0.57 -2.11 2.62
C VAL A 74 -0.80 -3.18 1.55
N MET A 75 -0.89 -2.79 0.28
CA MET A 75 -1.05 -3.73 -0.84
C MET A 75 0.08 -4.75 -0.90
N ALA A 76 1.33 -4.32 -0.71
CA ALA A 76 2.49 -5.22 -0.73
C ALA A 76 2.46 -6.23 0.44
N ARG A 77 2.02 -5.83 1.64
CA ARG A 77 1.83 -6.74 2.78
C ARG A 77 0.72 -7.77 2.51
N LEU A 78 -0.40 -7.30 1.97
CA LEU A 78 -1.56 -8.13 1.63
C LEU A 78 -1.40 -8.92 0.31
N ARG A 79 -0.23 -8.84 -0.34
CA ARG A 79 0.05 -9.53 -1.62
C ARG A 79 -0.95 -9.18 -2.74
N LEU A 80 -1.42 -7.95 -2.73
CA LEU A 80 -2.31 -7.41 -3.75
C LEU A 80 -1.51 -6.87 -4.93
N SER A 81 -2.14 -6.85 -6.10
CA SER A 81 -1.67 -6.08 -7.27
C SER A 81 -1.80 -4.57 -7.01
N TRP A 82 -1.20 -3.74 -7.86
CA TRP A 82 -1.34 -2.27 -7.80
C TRP A 82 -2.78 -1.78 -8.01
N LEU A 83 -3.65 -2.67 -8.48
CA LEU A 83 -5.09 -2.47 -8.61
C LEU A 83 -5.87 -2.89 -7.36
N GLY A 84 -5.22 -3.44 -6.32
CA GLY A 84 -5.87 -3.95 -5.11
C GLY A 84 -6.53 -5.33 -5.28
N SER A 85 -6.39 -6.01 -6.43
CA SER A 85 -6.87 -7.40 -6.58
C SER A 85 -5.89 -8.36 -5.89
N PRO A 86 -6.39 -9.43 -5.23
CA PRO A 86 -5.53 -10.54 -4.83
C PRO A 86 -4.79 -11.09 -6.04
N THR A 87 -3.47 -11.23 -5.91
CA THR A 87 -2.71 -11.95 -6.92
C THR A 87 -3.01 -13.44 -6.71
N PRO A 88 -3.43 -14.21 -7.73
CA PRO A 88 -3.59 -15.64 -7.60
C PRO A 88 -2.31 -16.19 -6.97
N ALA A 89 -2.44 -16.93 -5.86
CA ALA A 89 -1.33 -17.69 -5.32
C ALA A 89 -0.87 -18.56 -6.47
N ALA A 90 0.26 -18.20 -7.09
CA ALA A 90 0.74 -18.92 -8.27
C ALA A 90 0.77 -20.38 -7.87
N SER A 91 -0.03 -21.18 -8.57
CA SER A 91 -0.11 -22.61 -8.39
C SER A 91 1.32 -23.13 -8.25
N ALA A 92 1.55 -23.77 -7.10
CA ALA A 92 2.85 -24.04 -6.50
C ALA A 92 3.91 -24.51 -7.52
N GLY A 93 5.07 -23.85 -7.54
CA GLY A 93 6.26 -24.40 -8.19
C GLY A 93 7.27 -23.40 -8.77
N SER A 94 6.91 -22.14 -8.98
CA SER A 94 7.80 -21.20 -9.66
C SER A 94 8.36 -20.11 -8.74
N ASN A 95 9.69 -19.95 -8.75
CA ASN A 95 10.45 -18.86 -8.11
C ASN A 95 9.97 -17.42 -8.50
N THR A 96 8.99 -17.31 -9.40
CA THR A 96 8.32 -16.07 -9.81
C THR A 96 7.41 -15.44 -8.74
N ILE A 97 7.08 -16.16 -7.64
CA ILE A 97 6.15 -15.64 -6.62
C ILE A 97 6.73 -14.41 -5.89
N HIS A 98 8.02 -14.43 -5.55
CA HIS A 98 8.62 -13.30 -4.81
C HIS A 98 8.82 -12.04 -5.65
N SER A 99 8.97 -12.16 -6.98
CA SER A 99 9.16 -11.01 -7.86
C SER A 99 7.88 -10.18 -8.03
N ASN A 100 6.72 -10.82 -8.08
CA ASN A 100 5.47 -10.15 -8.45
C ASN A 100 4.97 -9.17 -7.37
N PHE A 101 5.17 -9.44 -6.08
CA PHE A 101 4.72 -8.54 -5.01
C PHE A 101 5.64 -7.33 -4.80
N ARG A 102 6.94 -7.54 -4.99
CA ARG A 102 7.92 -6.45 -5.01
C ARG A 102 7.60 -5.44 -6.12
N ASN A 103 7.02 -5.93 -7.22
CA ASN A 103 6.58 -5.09 -8.31
C ASN A 103 5.38 -4.21 -7.93
N THR A 104 4.43 -4.63 -7.10
CA THR A 104 3.27 -3.79 -6.74
C THR A 104 3.69 -2.45 -6.14
N PHE A 105 4.53 -2.47 -5.09
CA PHE A 105 4.99 -1.23 -4.46
C PHE A 105 5.77 -0.35 -5.43
N ASN A 106 6.65 -0.94 -6.24
CA ASN A 106 7.42 -0.21 -7.24
C ASN A 106 6.54 0.40 -8.33
N VAL A 107 5.49 -0.28 -8.77
CA VAL A 107 4.50 0.24 -9.73
C VAL A 107 3.74 1.42 -9.13
N VAL A 108 3.24 1.29 -7.89
CA VAL A 108 2.55 2.39 -7.19
C VAL A 108 3.50 3.58 -7.00
N LEU A 109 4.74 3.34 -6.57
CA LEU A 109 5.75 4.38 -6.43
C LEU A 109 6.03 5.07 -7.77
N CYS A 110 6.19 4.31 -8.85
CA CYS A 110 6.40 4.85 -10.20
C CYS A 110 5.21 5.70 -10.66
N LEU A 111 3.97 5.25 -10.42
CA LEU A 111 2.76 6.02 -10.74
C LEU A 111 2.69 7.34 -9.97
N VAL A 112 2.99 7.31 -8.67
CA VAL A 112 3.04 8.51 -7.82
C VAL A 112 4.13 9.47 -8.31
N CYS A 113 5.35 8.99 -8.53
CA CYS A 113 6.45 9.81 -9.03
C CYS A 113 6.14 10.40 -10.41
N ALA A 114 5.58 9.62 -11.34
CA ALA A 114 5.20 10.10 -12.66
C ALA A 114 4.13 11.21 -12.57
N TYR A 115 3.09 11.02 -11.75
CA TYR A 115 2.07 12.05 -11.52
C TYR A 115 2.65 13.31 -10.86
N THR A 116 3.56 13.16 -9.89
CA THR A 116 4.25 14.31 -9.26
C THR A 116 5.07 15.09 -10.28
N VAL A 117 5.87 14.42 -11.11
CA VAL A 117 6.66 15.07 -12.18
C VAL A 117 5.75 15.77 -13.18
N PHE A 118 4.68 15.10 -13.61
CA PHE A 118 3.66 15.70 -14.49
C PHE A 118 3.04 16.96 -13.88
N SER A 119 2.58 16.89 -12.62
CA SER A 119 1.97 18.02 -11.92
C SER A 119 2.93 19.19 -11.75
N VAL A 120 4.16 18.93 -11.31
CA VAL A 120 5.19 19.97 -11.12
C VAL A 120 5.56 20.61 -12.45
N SER A 121 5.67 19.83 -13.53
CA SER A 121 5.97 20.36 -14.87
C SER A 121 4.87 21.31 -15.36
N LEU A 122 3.59 21.02 -15.10
CA LEU A 122 2.49 21.90 -15.44
C LEU A 122 2.47 23.19 -14.62
N GLU A 123 2.89 23.15 -13.35
CA GLU A 123 3.05 24.37 -12.52
C GLU A 123 4.17 25.27 -13.06
N PHE A 124 5.32 24.68 -13.43
CA PHE A 124 6.40 25.43 -14.07
C PHE A 124 5.96 26.04 -15.40
N ALA A 125 5.19 25.31 -16.21
CA ALA A 125 4.65 25.83 -17.47
C ALA A 125 3.61 26.95 -17.28
N ALA A 126 2.96 27.02 -16.12
CA ALA A 126 2.01 28.08 -15.78
C ALA A 126 2.67 29.29 -15.11
N MET A 127 3.93 29.19 -14.69
CA MET A 127 4.64 30.25 -13.97
C MET A 127 4.83 31.47 -14.87
N PRO A 128 4.43 32.68 -14.46
CA PRO A 128 4.71 33.89 -15.22
C PRO A 128 6.24 34.11 -15.32
N PRO A 129 6.74 34.66 -16.44
CA PRO A 129 8.14 35.00 -16.57
C PRO A 129 8.56 35.99 -15.45
N PRO A 130 9.83 35.94 -15.03
CA PRO A 130 10.32 36.84 -13.99
C PRO A 130 10.13 38.29 -14.42
N LYS A 131 9.76 39.15 -13.46
CA LYS A 131 9.35 40.53 -13.73
C LYS A 131 10.40 41.37 -14.48
N TRP A 132 11.68 41.03 -14.44
CA TRP A 132 12.79 41.86 -14.96
C TRP A 132 12.70 42.21 -16.47
N ASP A 133 11.80 41.57 -17.23
CA ASP A 133 11.51 41.86 -18.64
C ASP A 133 10.28 42.78 -18.83
N TYR A 134 10.13 43.79 -17.97
CA TYR A 134 9.04 44.77 -17.98
C TYR A 134 9.22 45.85 -19.06
N GLU A 135 8.97 45.50 -20.32
CA GLU A 135 8.68 46.53 -21.34
C GLU A 135 7.73 46.09 -22.46
N LEU A 136 7.22 44.85 -22.40
CA LEU A 136 6.14 44.41 -23.28
C LEU A 136 4.82 44.38 -22.49
N ASP A 137 3.96 45.37 -22.73
CA ASP A 137 2.57 45.51 -22.22
C ASP A 137 1.62 44.34 -22.62
N GLY A 138 2.16 43.19 -23.02
CA GLY A 138 1.41 42.00 -23.37
C GLY A 138 1.00 41.24 -22.11
N ALA A 139 -0.31 41.11 -21.89
CA ALA A 139 -0.84 40.19 -20.88
C ALA A 139 -0.24 38.79 -21.08
N TYR A 140 0.47 38.28 -20.07
CA TYR A 140 1.00 36.91 -20.08
C TYR A 140 -0.15 35.92 -20.29
N TYR A 141 -0.13 35.19 -21.41
CA TYR A 141 -1.15 34.23 -21.77
C TYR A 141 -0.69 32.81 -21.42
N VAL A 142 -1.34 32.19 -20.44
CA VAL A 142 -1.18 30.75 -20.18
C VAL A 142 -2.05 29.99 -21.19
N PRO A 143 -1.46 29.13 -22.05
CA PRO A 143 -2.23 28.34 -22.98
C PRO A 143 -3.30 27.50 -22.26
N ALA A 144 -4.55 27.53 -22.76
CA ALA A 144 -5.67 26.80 -22.15
C ALA A 144 -5.44 25.28 -21.99
N VAL A 145 -4.52 24.71 -22.77
CA VAL A 145 -4.12 23.31 -22.65
C VAL A 145 -3.52 22.98 -21.28
N VAL A 146 -2.81 23.91 -20.63
CA VAL A 146 -2.16 23.68 -19.32
C VAL A 146 -3.19 23.40 -18.21
N PRO A 147 -4.19 24.27 -17.95
CA PRO A 147 -5.21 23.97 -16.93
C PRO A 147 -6.09 22.77 -17.30
N LEU A 148 -6.35 22.52 -18.60
CA LEU A 148 -7.08 21.33 -19.03
C LEU A 148 -6.31 20.03 -18.71
N LEU A 149 -5.02 19.97 -19.05
CA LEU A 149 -4.17 18.82 -18.72
C LEU A 149 -4.08 18.60 -17.22
N ARG A 150 -3.96 19.68 -16.44
CA ARG A 150 -3.96 19.62 -14.98
C ARG A 150 -5.27 19.02 -14.46
N MET A 151 -6.41 19.54 -14.90
CA MET A 151 -7.74 19.06 -14.50
C MET A 151 -7.91 17.56 -14.80
N TRP A 152 -7.62 17.14 -16.03
CA TRP A 152 -7.78 15.74 -16.44
C TRP A 152 -6.79 14.80 -15.74
N GLY A 153 -5.52 15.19 -15.63
CA GLY A 153 -4.51 14.41 -14.92
C GLY A 153 -4.86 14.22 -13.45
N SER A 154 -5.28 15.30 -12.76
CA SER A 154 -5.72 15.23 -11.37
C SER A 154 -6.99 14.40 -11.19
N LEU A 155 -7.96 14.52 -12.09
CA LEU A 155 -9.20 13.74 -12.05
C LEU A 155 -8.92 12.23 -12.20
N LEU A 156 -8.15 11.84 -13.22
CA LEU A 156 -7.80 10.43 -13.48
C LEU A 156 -7.00 9.83 -12.31
N PHE A 157 -6.02 10.56 -11.79
CA PHE A 157 -5.22 10.12 -10.65
C PHE A 157 -6.06 9.97 -9.38
N THR A 158 -7.01 10.88 -9.15
CA THR A 158 -7.94 10.82 -8.01
C THR A 158 -8.89 9.64 -8.12
N ILE A 159 -9.49 9.41 -9.31
CA ILE A 159 -10.37 8.26 -9.56
C ILE A 159 -9.62 6.95 -9.31
N TRP A 160 -8.41 6.82 -9.88
CA TRP A 160 -7.55 5.65 -9.65
C TRP A 160 -7.23 5.46 -8.17
N SER A 161 -6.83 6.53 -7.48
CA SER A 161 -6.47 6.51 -6.05
C SER A 161 -7.64 6.03 -5.18
N ILE A 162 -8.84 6.58 -5.39
CA ILE A 162 -10.05 6.16 -4.66
C ILE A 162 -10.36 4.69 -4.95
N TRP A 163 -10.39 4.31 -6.23
CA TRP A 163 -10.71 2.93 -6.63
C TRP A 163 -9.72 1.90 -6.06
N ALA A 164 -8.42 2.20 -6.11
CA ALA A 164 -7.37 1.36 -5.57
C ALA A 164 -7.46 1.23 -4.04
N LEU A 165 -7.76 2.34 -3.34
CA LEU A 165 -7.93 2.37 -1.89
C LEU A 165 -9.16 1.54 -1.46
N LEU A 166 -10.27 1.68 -2.18
CA LEU A 166 -11.49 0.91 -1.95
C LEU A 166 -11.22 -0.58 -2.03
N LYS A 167 -10.58 -1.00 -3.11
CA LYS A 167 -10.30 -2.41 -3.34
C LYS A 167 -9.35 -2.97 -2.30
N THR A 168 -8.31 -2.19 -1.95
CA THR A 168 -7.36 -2.55 -0.88
C THR A 168 -8.06 -2.75 0.46
N ARG A 169 -8.95 -1.81 0.85
CA ARG A 169 -9.70 -1.91 2.11
C ARG A 169 -10.64 -3.11 2.10
N ARG A 170 -11.36 -3.38 1.01
CA ARG A 170 -12.24 -4.55 0.88
C ARG A 170 -11.46 -5.86 0.96
N SER A 171 -10.32 -5.96 0.29
CA SER A 171 -9.45 -7.14 0.36
C SER A 171 -8.94 -7.35 1.77
N LEU A 172 -8.47 -6.31 2.46
CA LEU A 172 -8.06 -6.39 3.86
C LEU A 172 -9.19 -6.91 4.75
N ARG A 173 -10.39 -6.34 4.63
CA ARG A 173 -11.55 -6.75 5.42
C ARG A 173 -11.93 -8.20 5.15
N SER A 174 -11.86 -8.65 3.91
CA SER A 174 -12.09 -10.06 3.54
C SER A 174 -11.04 -10.97 4.16
N THR A 175 -9.76 -10.60 4.12
CA THR A 175 -8.64 -11.36 4.72
C THR A 175 -8.79 -11.51 6.23
N TYR A 176 -9.16 -10.46 6.95
CA TYR A 176 -9.28 -10.47 8.41
C TYR A 176 -10.74 -10.59 8.91
N SER A 177 -11.67 -10.97 8.03
CA SER A 177 -13.10 -11.11 8.33
C SER A 177 -13.72 -9.91 9.08
N ILE A 178 -13.30 -8.68 8.76
CA ILE A 178 -13.76 -7.46 9.46
C ILE A 178 -15.15 -7.06 8.94
N PRO A 179 -16.20 -7.13 9.77
CA PRO A 179 -17.57 -6.83 9.36
C PRO A 179 -17.74 -5.34 9.07
N VAL A 180 -18.63 -5.00 8.13
CA VAL A 180 -19.06 -3.62 7.86
C VAL A 180 -19.60 -3.03 9.15
N SER A 181 -19.30 -1.75 9.40
CA SER A 181 -19.71 -1.12 10.65
C SER A 181 -21.24 -1.28 10.80
N ARG A 182 -21.73 -1.66 11.99
CA ARG A 182 -23.18 -1.85 12.21
C ARG A 182 -23.98 -0.58 11.86
N GLN A 183 -23.36 0.58 12.06
CA GLN A 183 -23.94 1.87 11.74
C GLN A 183 -24.15 2.06 10.23
N CYS A 184 -23.39 1.33 9.41
CA CYS A 184 -23.53 1.25 7.96
C CYS A 184 -24.26 -0.02 7.49
N ALA A 185 -24.56 -0.99 8.36
CA ALA A 185 -25.25 -2.22 7.96
C ALA A 185 -26.65 -1.94 7.37
N ASN A 186 -27.39 -0.98 7.95
CA ASN A 186 -28.67 -0.52 7.39
C ASN A 186 -28.52 0.25 6.06
N ALA A 187 -27.35 0.86 5.84
CA ALA A 187 -27.02 1.51 4.58
C ALA A 187 -26.51 0.51 3.54
N GLU A 188 -26.01 -0.65 3.94
CA GLU A 188 -25.46 -1.68 3.05
C GLU A 188 -26.56 -2.44 2.31
N GLU A 189 -27.72 -2.67 2.93
CA GLU A 189 -28.93 -3.17 2.24
C GLU A 189 -29.33 -2.26 1.06
N ASN A 190 -29.08 -0.96 1.19
CA ASN A 190 -29.42 0.03 0.17
C ASN A 190 -28.23 0.42 -0.72
N CYS A 191 -26.98 0.21 -0.28
CA CYS A 191 -25.77 0.62 -0.98
C CYS A 191 -24.52 -0.20 -0.54
N PRO A 192 -24.27 -1.36 -1.18
CA PRO A 192 -23.13 -2.20 -0.86
C PRO A 192 -21.79 -1.47 -1.02
N GLY A 193 -21.04 -1.35 0.08
CA GLY A 193 -19.70 -0.75 0.09
C GLY A 193 -19.65 0.78 0.12
N CYS A 194 -20.75 1.45 0.50
CA CYS A 194 -20.80 2.90 0.69
C CYS A 194 -19.83 3.38 1.80
N GLU A 195 -19.72 2.63 2.91
CA GLU A 195 -18.76 2.95 3.99
C GLU A 195 -17.35 3.10 3.44
N ASP A 196 -16.89 2.10 2.69
CA ASP A 196 -15.54 2.11 2.15
C ASP A 196 -15.36 3.27 1.15
N PHE A 197 -16.37 3.54 0.29
CA PHE A 197 -16.35 4.65 -0.67
C PHE A 197 -16.21 6.01 0.00
N VAL A 198 -17.10 6.31 0.96
CA VAL A 198 -17.09 7.57 1.71
C VAL A 198 -15.78 7.71 2.49
N CYS A 199 -15.31 6.63 3.13
CA CYS A 199 -14.06 6.66 3.86
C CYS A 199 -12.86 6.94 2.92
N ALA A 200 -12.81 6.28 1.75
CA ALA A 200 -11.74 6.47 0.78
C ALA A 200 -11.76 7.87 0.14
N ALA A 201 -12.95 8.40 -0.15
CA ALA A 201 -13.12 9.71 -0.80
C ALA A 201 -12.92 10.89 0.19
N CYS A 202 -13.41 10.76 1.43
CA CYS A 202 -13.44 11.88 2.38
C CYS A 202 -12.26 11.90 3.36
N CYS A 203 -11.72 10.74 3.78
CA CYS A 203 -10.50 10.69 4.59
C CYS A 203 -9.57 9.54 4.20
N GLY A 204 -9.05 9.60 2.96
CA GLY A 204 -8.11 8.58 2.47
C GLY A 204 -6.89 8.38 3.36
N CYS A 205 -6.33 9.44 3.94
CA CYS A 205 -5.18 9.33 4.86
C CYS A 205 -5.54 8.60 6.17
N CYS A 206 -6.71 8.85 6.76
CA CYS A 206 -7.19 8.13 7.95
C CYS A 206 -7.32 6.63 7.66
N VAL A 207 -7.97 6.30 6.54
CA VAL A 207 -8.20 4.92 6.11
C VAL A 207 -6.89 4.18 5.91
N VAL A 208 -5.97 4.77 5.15
CA VAL A 208 -4.65 4.16 4.92
C VAL A 208 -3.87 4.04 6.22
N GLY A 209 -3.94 5.03 7.10
CA GLY A 209 -3.34 4.98 8.43
C GLY A 209 -3.86 3.81 9.27
N GLN A 210 -5.19 3.64 9.33
CA GLN A 210 -5.83 2.50 10.02
C GLN A 210 -5.37 1.17 9.43
N MET A 211 -5.36 1.02 8.11
CA MET A 211 -4.90 -0.22 7.45
C MET A 211 -3.40 -0.47 7.69
N LEU A 212 -2.57 0.56 7.67
CA LEU A 212 -1.14 0.47 7.95
C LEU A 212 -0.87 -0.05 9.37
N ARG A 213 -1.63 0.43 10.36
CA ARG A 213 -1.51 0.02 11.77
C ARG A 213 -2.12 -1.35 12.01
N HIS A 214 -3.20 -1.69 11.30
CA HIS A 214 -3.80 -3.01 11.38
C HIS A 214 -2.86 -4.10 10.82
N THR A 215 -2.21 -3.83 9.68
CA THR A 215 -1.28 -4.76 9.01
C THR A 215 0.17 -4.62 9.46
N GLY A 216 0.47 -3.80 10.45
CA GLY A 216 1.83 -3.54 10.93
C GLY A 216 1.94 -3.64 12.44
N GLU A 217 3.11 -3.99 12.95
CA GLU A 217 3.37 -4.03 14.40
C GLU A 217 4.34 -2.93 14.79
N TYR A 218 3.82 -1.70 14.83
CA TYR A 218 4.63 -0.53 15.14
C TYR A 218 5.01 -0.41 16.63
N GLU A 219 4.38 -1.19 17.51
CA GLU A 219 4.79 -1.30 18.91
C GLU A 219 6.12 -2.04 19.06
N THR A 220 6.37 -3.02 18.20
CA THR A 220 7.57 -3.87 18.25
C THR A 220 8.63 -3.44 17.24
N TYR A 221 8.22 -3.05 16.03
CA TYR A 221 9.13 -2.75 14.93
C TYR A 221 8.99 -1.30 14.46
N GLY A 222 10.11 -0.60 14.33
CA GLY A 222 10.13 0.77 13.83
C GLY A 222 9.52 0.89 12.42
N GLY A 223 8.67 1.89 12.23
CA GLY A 223 8.16 2.26 10.92
C GLY A 223 9.24 2.87 10.03
N ARG A 224 9.15 2.65 8.72
CA ARG A 224 10.03 3.27 7.72
C ARG A 224 9.22 3.78 6.53
N CYS A 225 9.37 5.06 6.21
CA CYS A 225 8.77 5.63 5.02
C CYS A 225 9.45 5.10 3.75
N CYS A 226 8.66 5.00 2.67
CA CYS A 226 9.11 4.58 1.34
C CYS A 226 9.79 3.19 1.26
N SER A 227 9.61 2.31 2.25
CA SER A 227 9.94 0.88 2.09
C SER A 227 8.71 0.12 1.62
N SER A 228 8.91 -1.00 0.91
CA SER A 228 7.80 -1.79 0.37
C SER A 228 6.87 -2.35 1.44
N SER A 229 7.39 -2.63 2.63
CA SER A 229 6.61 -3.15 3.76
C SER A 229 6.32 -2.12 4.83
N GLY A 230 6.77 -0.87 4.71
CA GLY A 230 6.66 0.15 5.77
C GLY A 230 7.42 -0.15 7.07
N HIS A 231 8.26 -1.19 7.10
CA HIS A 231 9.08 -1.58 8.25
C HIS A 231 10.59 -1.58 7.89
N VAL A 232 11.44 -1.77 8.90
CA VAL A 232 12.88 -1.98 8.74
C VAL A 232 13.16 -3.33 8.05
N ARG A 233 14.30 -3.45 7.35
CA ARG A 233 14.70 -4.72 6.73
C ARG A 233 14.91 -5.79 7.81
N GLY A 234 14.41 -7.00 7.56
CA GLY A 234 14.48 -8.12 8.51
C GLY A 234 13.28 -8.22 9.46
N THR A 235 12.37 -7.24 9.47
CA THR A 235 11.08 -7.39 10.17
C THR A 235 10.27 -8.55 9.58
N PRO A 236 9.71 -9.45 10.41
CA PRO A 236 8.85 -10.53 9.95
C PRO A 236 7.67 -9.99 9.12
N ALA A 237 7.31 -10.70 8.05
CA ALA A 237 6.13 -10.33 7.28
C ALA A 237 4.86 -10.57 8.12
N VAL A 238 3.97 -9.57 8.13
CA VAL A 238 2.58 -9.72 8.62
C VAL A 238 1.78 -10.35 7.48
N VAL A 239 1.07 -11.43 7.76
CA VAL A 239 0.08 -12.03 6.85
C VAL A 239 -1.24 -12.07 7.58
#